data_AF-A0A7S3ZHW7-F1
#
_entry.id   AF-A0A7S3ZHW7-F1
#
_cell.length_a   1.000
_cell.length_b   1.000
_cell.length_c   1.000
_cell.angle_alpha   90.00
_cell.angle_beta   90.00
_cell.angle_gamma   90.00
#
_symmetry.space_group_name_H-M   'P 1'
#
loop_
_entity.id
_entity.type
_entity.pdbx_description
1 polymer ?
#
loop_
_entity_poly.entity_id
_entity_poly.type
_entity_poly.pdbx_seq_one_letter_code
_entity_poly.pdbx_strand_id
1 'polypeptide(L)'
;HRYSLFERDVQLEVDKLINRLVVELGTGGNYRVQVGSPADSWYISCRDFVEQQYEEEKKIKVKVQGVTKIHNRLLRNRFEETLQSLPVFNPVRIDSPKPQLHYLFLVNKRTDAQFGTVSRLGFGDSVGSRGVVELTN
;
A
#
# COMPACT_ATOMS: atom_id res chain seq x y z
N HIS A 1 20.75 -8.07 32.25
CA HIS A 1 21.14 -7.45 30.97
C HIS A 1 20.44 -8.09 29.76
N ARG A 2 20.40 -9.42 29.60
CA ARG A 2 19.66 -10.05 28.47
C ARG A 2 18.12 -10.00 28.66
N TYR A 3 17.64 -10.19 29.88
CA TYR A 3 16.22 -10.07 30.25
C TYR A 3 15.66 -8.65 30.00
N SER A 4 16.43 -7.60 30.29
CA SER A 4 16.00 -6.21 30.08
C SER A 4 15.89 -5.81 28.60
N LEU A 5 16.62 -6.49 27.69
CA LEU A 5 16.48 -6.28 26.25
C LEU A 5 15.20 -6.92 25.73
N PHE A 6 14.89 -8.13 26.19
CA PHE A 6 13.65 -8.83 25.84
C PHE A 6 12.41 -8.05 26.32
N GLU A 7 12.41 -7.57 27.56
CA GLU A 7 11.31 -6.74 28.09
C GLU A 7 11.09 -5.48 27.25
N ARG A 8 12.18 -4.84 26.79
CA ARG A 8 12.10 -3.68 25.91
C ARG A 8 11.50 -4.03 24.55
N ASP A 9 11.90 -5.15 23.96
CA ASP A 9 11.38 -5.57 22.65
C ASP A 9 9.90 -5.92 22.74
N VAL A 10 9.48 -6.59 23.83
CA VAL A 10 8.06 -6.85 24.10
C VAL A 10 7.29 -5.54 24.24
N GLN A 11 7.80 -4.58 25.01
CA GLN A 11 7.15 -3.28 25.18
C GLN A 11 7.00 -2.53 23.84
N LEU A 12 8.02 -2.55 23.00
CA LEU A 12 7.97 -1.94 21.67
C LEU A 12 6.90 -2.56 20.77
N GLU A 13 6.74 -3.89 20.80
CA GLU A 13 5.69 -4.57 20.03
C GLU A 13 4.29 -4.30 20.59
N VAL A 14 4.15 -4.22 21.91
CA VAL A 14 2.90 -3.82 22.57
C VAL A 14 2.52 -2.39 22.18
N ASP A 15 3.45 -1.45 22.23
CA ASP A 15 3.19 -0.05 21.88
C ASP A 15 2.78 0.08 20.40
N LYS A 16 3.44 -0.67 19.50
CA LYS A 16 3.04 -0.73 18.08
C LYS A 16 1.62 -1.27 17.92
N LEU A 17 1.26 -2.31 18.67
CA LEU A 17 -0.08 -2.90 18.62
C LEU A 17 -1.14 -1.91 19.13
N ILE A 18 -0.89 -1.29 20.29
CA ILE A 18 -1.78 -0.27 20.87
C ILE A 18 -1.99 0.87 19.87
N ASN A 19 -0.91 1.42 19.30
CA ASN A 19 -1.01 2.50 18.33
C ASN A 19 -1.82 2.11 17.09
N ARG A 20 -1.65 0.89 16.58
CA ARG A 20 -2.48 0.39 15.47
C ARG A 20 -3.96 0.33 15.84
N LEU A 21 -4.28 -0.21 17.01
CA LEU A 21 -5.66 -0.31 17.50
C LEU A 21 -6.29 1.07 17.72
N VAL A 22 -5.56 2.01 18.29
CA VAL A 22 -6.01 3.40 18.47
C VAL A 22 -6.36 4.05 17.13
N VAL A 23 -5.53 3.85 16.10
CA VAL A 23 -5.81 4.38 14.76
C VAL A 23 -7.01 3.68 14.12
N GLU A 24 -7.11 2.35 14.22
CA GLU A 24 -8.23 1.60 13.66
C GLU A 24 -9.56 2.05 14.29
N LEU A 25 -9.62 2.13 15.62
CA LEU A 25 -10.79 2.61 16.36
C LEU A 25 -11.11 4.07 16.06
N GLY A 26 -10.09 4.93 16.02
CA GLY A 26 -10.24 6.36 15.70
C GLY A 26 -10.81 6.61 14.30
N THR A 27 -10.67 5.66 13.38
CA THR A 27 -11.27 5.74 12.03
C THR A 27 -12.59 4.97 11.91
N GLY A 28 -13.13 4.42 13.01
CA GLY A 28 -14.32 3.57 12.99
C GLY A 28 -14.12 2.27 12.19
N GLY A 29 -12.89 1.74 12.18
CA GLY A 29 -12.51 0.56 11.40
C GLY A 29 -12.35 0.81 9.89
N ASN A 30 -12.37 2.06 9.44
CA ASN A 30 -12.18 2.36 8.02
C ASN A 30 -10.73 2.14 7.57
N TYR A 31 -9.75 2.36 8.45
CA TYR A 31 -8.33 2.10 8.18
C TYR A 31 -7.82 0.95 9.05
N ARG A 32 -7.22 -0.05 8.41
CA ARG A 32 -6.57 -1.18 9.07
C ARG A 32 -5.33 -1.60 8.29
N VAL A 33 -4.33 -2.09 9.01
CA VAL A 33 -3.13 -2.73 8.42
C VAL A 33 -3.07 -4.20 8.82
N GLN A 34 -2.80 -5.06 7.85
CA GLN A 34 -2.68 -6.50 8.01
C GLN A 34 -1.27 -6.94 7.60
N VAL A 35 -0.51 -7.48 8.55
CA VAL A 35 0.77 -8.13 8.25
C VAL A 35 0.49 -9.44 7.54
N GLY A 36 1.15 -9.66 6.41
CA GLY A 36 0.96 -10.86 5.61
C GLY A 36 1.79 -12.04 6.11
N SER A 37 1.23 -13.23 5.90
CA SER A 37 1.86 -14.50 6.16
C SER A 37 2.27 -15.18 4.86
N PRO A 38 3.37 -15.95 4.81
CA PRO A 38 3.68 -16.82 3.67
C PRO A 38 2.59 -17.83 3.32
N ALA A 39 1.61 -18.06 4.20
CA ALA A 39 0.44 -18.90 3.92
C ALA A 39 -0.67 -18.15 3.15
N ASP A 40 -0.62 -16.82 3.08
CA ASP A 40 -1.62 -16.01 2.41
C ASP A 40 -1.36 -15.95 0.89
N SER A 41 -2.37 -16.27 0.08
CA SER A 41 -2.26 -16.17 -1.38
C SER A 41 -1.93 -14.75 -1.86
N TRP A 42 -2.51 -13.73 -1.26
CA TRP A 42 -2.24 -12.33 -1.59
C TRP A 42 -0.81 -11.91 -1.21
N TYR A 43 -0.25 -12.48 -0.15
CA TYR A 43 1.16 -12.25 0.21
C TYR A 43 2.08 -12.81 -0.86
N ILE A 44 1.84 -14.07 -1.27
CA ILE A 44 2.63 -14.76 -2.28
C ILE A 44 2.60 -13.98 -3.59
N SER A 45 1.41 -13.61 -4.09
CA SER A 45 1.28 -12.85 -5.32
C SER A 45 1.99 -11.49 -5.27
N CYS A 46 1.87 -10.75 -4.16
CA CYS A 46 2.56 -9.46 -4.03
C CYS A 46 4.08 -9.62 -3.95
N ARG A 47 4.58 -10.60 -3.20
CA ARG A 47 6.00 -10.91 -3.11
C ARG A 47 6.57 -11.23 -4.49
N ASP A 48 5.98 -12.21 -5.16
CA ASP A 48 6.49 -12.72 -6.43
C ASP A 48 6.47 -11.62 -7.49
N PHE A 49 5.42 -10.79 -7.51
CA PHE A 49 5.32 -9.63 -8.40
C PHE A 49 6.45 -8.61 -8.17
N VAL A 50 6.75 -8.27 -6.91
CA VAL A 50 7.83 -7.33 -6.58
C VAL A 50 9.21 -7.90 -6.92
N GLU A 51 9.47 -9.15 -6.55
CA GLU A 51 10.77 -9.79 -6.78
C GLU A 51 11.05 -9.94 -8.27
N GLN A 52 10.05 -10.38 -9.05
CA GLN A 52 10.17 -10.51 -10.50
C GLN A 52 10.45 -9.16 -11.17
N GLN A 53 9.65 -8.13 -10.86
CA GLN A 53 9.80 -6.81 -11.49
C GLN A 53 11.16 -6.17 -11.17
N TYR A 54 11.63 -6.31 -9.93
CA TYR A 54 12.93 -5.78 -9.54
C TYR A 54 14.10 -6.57 -10.17
N GLU A 55 13.99 -7.89 -10.28
CA GLU A 55 14.98 -8.72 -10.98
C GLU A 55 15.02 -8.39 -12.48
N GLU A 56 13.85 -8.18 -13.11
CA GLU A 56 13.76 -7.79 -14.52
C GLU A 56 14.39 -6.41 -14.78
N GLU A 57 14.13 -5.42 -13.91
CA GLU A 57 14.60 -4.04 -14.07
C GLU A 57 16.08 -3.88 -13.68
N LYS A 58 16.50 -4.42 -12.53
CA LYS A 58 17.85 -4.19 -11.97
C LYS A 58 18.82 -5.34 -12.20
N LYS A 59 18.35 -6.47 -12.73
CA LYS A 59 19.15 -7.71 -12.88
C LYS A 59 19.76 -8.19 -11.55
N ILE A 60 19.11 -7.88 -10.43
CA ILE A 60 19.52 -8.23 -9.08
C ILE A 60 18.38 -8.97 -8.39
N LYS A 61 18.72 -10.10 -7.76
CA LYS A 61 17.77 -10.84 -6.92
C LYS A 61 17.55 -10.12 -5.60
N VAL A 62 16.30 -9.87 -5.26
CA VAL A 62 15.87 -9.33 -3.97
C VAL A 62 15.00 -10.33 -3.25
N LYS A 63 14.99 -10.24 -1.92
CA LYS A 63 14.11 -11.04 -1.06
C LYS A 63 13.22 -10.13 -0.24
N VAL A 64 11.92 -10.22 -0.45
CA VAL A 64 10.93 -9.49 0.34
C VAL A 64 10.93 -10.04 1.77
N GLN A 65 11.12 -9.15 2.74
CA GLN A 65 11.15 -9.50 4.17
C GLN A 65 9.74 -9.54 4.79
N GLY A 66 8.79 -8.84 4.18
CA GLY A 66 7.40 -8.83 4.63
C GLY A 66 6.52 -7.99 3.71
N VAL A 67 5.23 -8.28 3.74
CA VAL A 67 4.20 -7.53 3.02
C VAL A 67 3.15 -7.12 4.03
N THR A 68 2.77 -5.84 4.01
CA THR A 68 1.66 -5.33 4.83
C THR A 68 0.57 -4.82 3.91
N LYS A 69 -0.63 -5.37 4.03
CA LYS A 69 -1.81 -4.94 3.29
C LYS A 69 -2.52 -3.81 4.03
N ILE A 70 -2.82 -2.74 3.31
CA ILE A 70 -3.61 -1.63 3.82
C ILE A 70 -5.06 -1.84 3.40
N HIS A 71 -5.96 -1.85 4.37
CA HIS A 71 -7.40 -1.81 4.17
C HIS A 71 -7.87 -0.40 4.48
N ASN A 72 -8.38 0.31 3.47
CA ASN A 72 -8.98 1.62 3.65
C ASN A 72 -10.33 1.67 2.94
N ARG A 73 -11.41 1.36 3.66
CA ARG A 73 -12.76 1.27 3.08
C ARG A 73 -13.21 2.60 2.50
N LEU A 74 -12.91 3.70 3.19
CA LEU A 74 -13.26 5.03 2.71
C LEU A 74 -12.56 5.35 1.38
N LEU A 75 -11.26 5.13 1.28
CA LEU A 75 -10.52 5.38 0.04
C LEU A 75 -10.92 4.42 -1.08
N ARG A 76 -11.22 3.17 -0.74
CA ARG A 76 -11.74 2.19 -1.71
C ARG A 76 -13.05 2.65 -2.31
N ASN A 77 -14.01 3.07 -1.47
CA ASN A 77 -15.30 3.57 -1.95
C ASN A 77 -15.12 4.80 -2.84
N ARG A 78 -14.28 5.77 -2.43
CA ARG A 78 -13.97 6.95 -3.26
C ARG A 78 -13.33 6.57 -4.60
N PHE A 79 -12.44 5.59 -4.60
CA PHE A 79 -11.82 5.08 -5.82
C PHE A 79 -12.87 4.43 -6.73
N GLU A 80 -13.74 3.58 -6.19
CA GLU A 80 -14.80 2.90 -6.94
C GLU A 80 -15.82 3.90 -7.51
N GLU A 81 -16.25 4.89 -6.73
CA GLU A 81 -17.13 5.98 -7.17
C GLU A 81 -16.49 6.79 -8.32
N THR A 82 -15.21 7.15 -8.17
CA THR A 82 -14.46 7.87 -9.20
C THR A 82 -14.34 7.01 -10.46
N LEU A 83 -13.99 5.73 -10.31
CA LEU A 83 -13.85 4.79 -11.42
C LEU A 83 -15.15 4.65 -12.21
N GLN A 84 -16.29 4.55 -11.53
CA GLN A 84 -17.62 4.46 -12.15
C GLN A 84 -18.03 5.78 -12.84
N SER A 85 -17.57 6.92 -12.34
CA SER A 85 -17.83 8.22 -12.97
C SER A 85 -17.06 8.46 -14.26
N LEU A 86 -15.97 7.69 -14.49
CA LEU A 86 -15.16 7.86 -15.69
C LEU A 86 -15.94 7.45 -16.95
N PRO A 87 -15.93 8.27 -18.02
CA PRO A 87 -16.66 7.99 -19.26
C PRO A 87 -16.33 6.63 -19.89
N VAL A 88 -15.14 6.10 -19.60
CA VAL A 88 -14.62 4.83 -20.11
C VAL A 88 -15.35 3.61 -19.50
N PHE A 89 -15.96 3.77 -18.33
CA PHE A 89 -16.80 2.74 -17.68
C PHE A 89 -18.30 2.95 -17.94
N ASN A 90 -18.67 4.02 -18.67
CA ASN A 90 -20.04 4.34 -19.03
C ASN A 90 -20.26 3.99 -20.52
N PRO A 91 -21.06 2.98 -20.88
CA PRO A 91 -21.09 2.36 -22.21
C PRO A 91 -21.69 3.23 -23.35
N VAL A 92 -21.78 4.55 -23.18
CA VAL A 92 -22.35 5.49 -24.15
C VAL A 92 -21.51 5.57 -25.44
N ARG A 93 -20.24 5.16 -25.41
CA ARG A 93 -19.34 5.18 -26.58
C ARG A 93 -18.77 3.79 -26.85
N ILE A 94 -19.30 3.14 -27.90
CA ILE A 94 -18.95 1.79 -28.38
C ILE A 94 -17.45 1.69 -28.78
N ASP A 95 -16.82 2.82 -29.10
CA ASP A 95 -15.44 2.90 -29.58
C ASP A 95 -14.41 3.36 -28.53
N SER A 96 -14.79 3.43 -27.23
CA SER A 96 -13.84 3.80 -26.18
C SER A 96 -12.90 2.63 -25.87
N PRO A 97 -11.58 2.84 -25.73
CA PRO A 97 -10.68 1.81 -25.24
C PRO A 97 -11.14 1.36 -23.85
N LYS A 98 -11.26 0.05 -23.63
CA LYS A 98 -11.66 -0.48 -22.32
C LYS A 98 -10.69 0.02 -21.25
N PRO A 99 -11.20 0.45 -20.10
CA PRO A 99 -10.34 0.94 -19.04
C PRO A 99 -9.49 -0.21 -18.51
N GLN A 100 -8.19 0.01 -18.40
CA GLN A 100 -7.24 -0.98 -17.87
C GLN A 100 -6.78 -0.56 -16.49
N LEU A 101 -6.97 -1.45 -15.52
CA LEU A 101 -6.39 -1.29 -14.19
C LEU A 101 -4.96 -1.84 -14.24
N HIS A 102 -3.99 -0.99 -13.90
CA HIS A 102 -2.60 -1.38 -13.81
C HIS A 102 -2.13 -1.35 -12.35
N TYR A 103 -1.31 -2.34 -12.00
CA TYR A 103 -0.60 -2.33 -10.72
C TYR A 103 0.71 -1.57 -10.92
N LEU A 104 0.90 -0.50 -10.15
CA LEU A 104 2.07 0.36 -10.19
C LEU A 104 2.81 0.32 -8.85
N PHE A 105 4.13 0.53 -8.90
CA PHE A 105 4.95 0.67 -7.70
C PHE A 105 5.24 2.14 -7.43
N LEU A 106 5.05 2.55 -6.18
CA LEU A 106 5.54 3.82 -5.69
C LEU A 106 6.63 3.57 -4.66
N VAL A 107 7.87 3.91 -5.00
CA VAL A 107 8.99 3.87 -4.08
C VAL A 107 9.06 5.20 -3.34
N ASN A 108 8.67 5.21 -2.06
CA ASN A 108 8.84 6.39 -1.25
C ASN A 108 10.24 6.38 -0.59
N LYS A 109 11.07 7.36 -0.92
CA LYS A 109 12.38 7.57 -0.28
C LYS A 109 12.28 8.17 1.14
N ARG A 110 11.07 8.48 1.63
CA ARG A 110 10.84 9.30 2.84
C ARG A 110 10.17 8.55 3.98
N THR A 111 10.54 8.98 5.19
CA THR A 111 10.14 8.58 6.54
C THR A 111 8.72 8.05 6.72
N ASP A 112 8.55 7.07 7.62
CA ASP A 112 7.30 6.40 8.04
C ASP A 112 6.06 7.33 8.16
N ALA A 113 6.26 8.59 8.54
CA ALA A 113 5.20 9.60 8.64
C ALA A 113 4.45 9.84 7.31
N GLN A 114 5.14 9.86 6.17
CA GLN A 114 4.52 10.12 4.86
C GLN A 114 3.74 8.90 4.36
N PHE A 115 4.23 7.71 4.64
CA PHE A 115 3.50 6.46 4.39
C PHE A 115 2.22 6.39 5.24
N GLY A 116 2.30 6.81 6.51
CA GLY A 116 1.13 6.95 7.38
C GLY A 116 0.08 7.93 6.87
N THR A 117 0.49 9.00 6.18
CA THR A 117 -0.45 9.96 5.56
C THR A 117 -1.12 9.37 4.33
N VAL A 118 -0.34 8.85 3.36
CA VAL A 118 -0.88 8.29 2.11
C VAL A 118 -1.83 7.13 2.38
N SER A 119 -1.45 6.22 3.28
CA SER A 119 -2.26 5.04 3.58
C SER A 119 -3.61 5.39 4.24
N ARG A 120 -3.69 6.51 4.99
CA ARG A 120 -4.91 6.96 5.67
C ARG A 120 -5.77 7.89 4.83
N LEU A 121 -5.15 8.86 4.15
CA LEU A 121 -5.84 9.97 3.48
C LEU A 121 -5.83 9.85 1.95
N GLY A 122 -5.08 8.90 1.41
CA GLY A 122 -4.89 8.72 -0.03
C GLY A 122 -3.78 9.60 -0.58
N PHE A 123 -3.62 9.55 -1.91
CA PHE A 123 -2.71 10.41 -2.63
C PHE A 123 -3.36 11.79 -2.78
N GLY A 124 -2.93 12.77 -2.00
CA GLY A 124 -3.36 14.18 -2.16
C GLY A 124 -2.50 14.92 -3.19
N ASP A 125 -3.00 16.04 -3.72
CA ASP A 125 -2.28 16.90 -4.69
C ASP A 125 -0.92 17.43 -4.18
N SER A 126 -0.74 17.48 -2.87
CA SER A 126 0.50 17.86 -2.19
C SER A 126 1.47 16.69 -1.93
N VAL A 127 1.06 15.44 -2.17
CA VAL A 127 1.91 14.24 -2.07
C VAL A 127 2.40 13.77 -3.46
N GLY A 128 2.02 14.49 -4.50
CA GLY A 128 2.49 14.22 -5.86
C GLY A 128 1.90 15.22 -6.82
N SER A 129 2.38 16.47 -6.78
CA SER A 129 2.33 17.34 -7.95
C SER A 129 2.94 16.56 -9.10
N ARG A 130 2.10 16.05 -10.03
CA ARG A 130 2.53 15.37 -11.27
C ARG A 130 3.77 14.48 -11.10
N GLY A 131 3.72 13.57 -10.14
CA GLY A 131 4.69 12.48 -10.05
C GLY A 131 4.39 11.41 -11.11
N VAL A 132 4.34 11.80 -12.40
CA VAL A 132 4.84 10.89 -13.42
C VAL A 132 6.30 10.72 -13.04
N VAL A 133 6.61 9.61 -12.38
CA VAL A 133 8.01 9.18 -12.33
C VAL A 133 8.32 8.83 -13.78
N GLU A 134 8.90 9.79 -14.49
CA GLU A 134 9.58 9.51 -15.75
C GLU A 134 10.54 8.37 -15.46
N LEU A 135 10.26 7.22 -16.06
CA LEU A 135 11.27 6.22 -16.30
C LEU A 135 12.22 6.85 -17.33
N THR A 136 13.20 7.61 -16.86
CA THR A 136 14.34 7.96 -17.69
C THR A 136 15.10 6.67 -17.97
N ASN A 137 15.19 6.33 -19.27
CA ASN A 137 15.99 5.25 -19.85
C ASN A 137 17.43 5.22 -19.31
#